data_AF-A0A139D4K4-F1
#
_entry.id   AF-A0A139D4K4-F1
#
_cell.length_a   1.000
_cell.length_b   1.000
_cell.length_c   1.000
_cell.angle_alpha   90.00
_cell.angle_beta   90.00
_cell.angle_gamma   90.00
#
_symmetry.space_group_name_H-M   'P 1'
#
loop_
_entity.id
_entity.type
_entity.pdbx_description
1 polymer ?
#
loop_
_entity_poly.entity_id
_entity_poly.type
_entity_poly.pdbx_seq_one_letter_code
_entity_poly.pdbx_strand_id
1 'polypeptide(L)'
;MGFMEMETYYKLIEELKDFKGLEKISFWGIGEPLFHPEIAEMIELASELGVKTQMITNGLLLDQNKAEALLEAGLDSLVVSVDGTSPETMADIR
;
A
#
# COMPACT_ATOMS: atom_id res chain seq x y z
N MET A 1 -11.72 -6.92 -11.67
CA MET A 1 -10.66 -6.26 -10.89
C MET A 1 -9.57 -7.29 -10.68
N GLY A 2 -8.30 -6.92 -10.84
CA GLY A 2 -7.18 -7.85 -10.81
C GLY A 2 -6.02 -7.29 -9.99
N PHE A 3 -5.12 -8.17 -9.58
CA PHE A 3 -3.90 -7.81 -8.88
C PHE A 3 -2.76 -7.60 -9.88
N MET A 4 -1.73 -6.85 -9.47
CA MET A 4 -0.49 -6.81 -10.24
C MET A 4 0.25 -8.11 -9.95
N GLU A 5 0.57 -8.87 -11.00
CA GLU A 5 1.41 -10.06 -10.82
C GLU A 5 2.76 -9.65 -10.23
N MET A 6 3.24 -10.38 -9.22
CA MET A 6 4.51 -10.08 -8.55
C MET A 6 5.69 -10.06 -9.53
N GLU A 7 5.68 -10.89 -10.57
CA GLU A 7 6.70 -10.85 -11.63
C GLU A 7 6.80 -9.47 -12.31
N THR A 8 5.66 -8.82 -12.52
CA THR A 8 5.60 -7.47 -13.08
C THR A 8 6.12 -6.45 -12.07
N TYR A 9 5.77 -6.60 -10.80
CA TYR A 9 6.22 -5.71 -9.74
C TYR A 9 7.74 -5.79 -9.52
N TYR A 10 8.34 -6.99 -9.51
CA TYR A 10 9.79 -7.14 -9.40
C TYR A 10 10.52 -6.46 -10.56
N LYS A 11 10.04 -6.63 -11.80
CA LYS A 11 10.61 -5.94 -12.96
C LYS A 11 10.57 -4.42 -12.79
N LEU A 12 9.45 -3.89 -12.31
CA LEU A 12 9.33 -2.46 -12.00
C LEU A 12 10.33 -2.02 -10.93
N ILE A 13 10.45 -2.75 -9.82
CA ILE A 13 11.40 -2.44 -8.75
C ILE A 13 12.85 -2.46 -9.24
N GLU A 14 13.24 -3.46 -10.04
CA GLU A 14 14.57 -3.52 -10.64
C GLU A 14 14.85 -2.30 -11.53
N GLU A 15 13.90 -1.89 -12.38
CA GLU A 15 14.04 -0.70 -13.23
C GLU A 15 14.14 0.60 -12.41
N LEU A 16 13.46 0.66 -11.26
CA LEU A 16 13.47 1.84 -10.38
C LEU A 16 14.77 2.02 -9.59
N LYS A 17 15.61 0.98 -9.44
CA LYS A 17 16.91 1.10 -8.75
C LYS A 17 17.83 2.14 -9.39
N ASP A 18 17.77 2.27 -10.71
CA ASP A 18 18.58 3.22 -11.48
C ASP A 18 17.86 4.56 -11.72
N PHE A 19 16.61 4.69 -11.29
CA PHE A 19 15.82 5.90 -11.50
C PHE A 19 16.23 7.01 -10.53
N LYS A 20 16.89 8.05 -11.07
CA LYS A 20 17.32 9.20 -10.27
C LYS A 20 16.15 10.12 -9.93
N GLY A 21 15.99 10.42 -8.64
CA GLY A 21 14.97 11.36 -8.16
C GLY A 21 13.63 10.71 -7.80
N LEU A 22 13.57 9.38 -7.66
CA LEU A 22 12.43 8.74 -7.01
C LEU A 22 12.45 9.11 -5.52
N GLU A 23 11.42 9.81 -5.06
CA GLU A 23 11.31 10.23 -3.66
C GLU A 23 10.34 9.37 -2.86
N LYS A 24 9.27 8.90 -3.50
CA LYS A 24 8.17 8.19 -2.82
C LYS A 24 7.45 7.22 -3.75
N ILE A 25 7.14 6.03 -3.24
CA ILE A 25 6.20 5.07 -3.83
C ILE A 25 4.92 5.06 -3.00
N SER A 26 3.76 5.09 -3.65
CA SER A 26 2.46 5.13 -2.98
C SER A 26 1.53 4.02 -3.47
N PHE A 27 1.01 3.23 -2.53
CA PHE A 27 0.09 2.12 -2.75
C PHE A 27 -1.36 2.61 -2.57
N TRP A 28 -2.06 2.78 -3.69
CA TRP A 28 -3.46 3.22 -3.76
C TRP A 28 -4.04 2.88 -5.14
N GLY A 29 -5.36 3.01 -5.30
CA GLY A 29 -5.99 2.90 -6.62
C GLY A 29 -7.51 2.87 -6.58
N ILE A 30 -8.13 2.54 -7.71
CA ILE A 30 -9.56 2.23 -7.80
C ILE A 30 -9.73 0.81 -7.22
N GLY A 31 -9.81 0.73 -5.89
CA GLY A 31 -9.78 -0.51 -5.11
C GLY A 31 -9.16 -0.27 -3.73
N GLU A 32 -8.91 -1.35 -2.99
CA GLU A 32 -8.33 -1.28 -1.65
C GLU A 32 -7.02 -2.10 -1.60
N PRO A 33 -5.86 -1.47 -1.36
CA PRO A 33 -4.56 -2.15 -1.37
C PRO A 33 -4.45 -3.30 -0.36
N LEU A 34 -5.14 -3.23 0.79
CA LEU A 34 -5.16 -4.30 1.80
C LEU A 34 -5.85 -5.60 1.33
N PHE A 35 -6.43 -5.65 0.13
CA PHE A 35 -6.88 -6.90 -0.50
C PHE A 35 -5.78 -7.66 -1.22
N HIS A 36 -4.67 -7.01 -1.59
CA HIS A 36 -3.60 -7.67 -2.33
C HIS A 36 -2.85 -8.63 -1.39
N PRO A 37 -2.78 -9.94 -1.71
CA PRO A 37 -2.20 -10.93 -0.79
C PRO A 37 -0.72 -10.66 -0.51
N GLU A 38 0.03 -10.14 -1.49
CA GLU A 38 1.45 -9.81 -1.36
C GLU A 38 1.72 -8.33 -1.02
N ILE A 39 0.75 -7.56 -0.51
CA ILE A 39 0.95 -6.11 -0.32
C ILE A 39 2.13 -5.76 0.60
N ALA A 40 2.38 -6.56 1.64
CA ALA A 40 3.50 -6.34 2.55
C ALA A 40 4.83 -6.58 1.85
N GLU A 41 4.95 -7.64 1.06
CA GLU A 41 6.16 -7.92 0.25
C GLU A 41 6.40 -6.82 -0.78
N MET A 42 5.34 -6.32 -1.42
CA MET A 42 5.48 -5.19 -2.35
C MET A 42 6.05 -3.95 -1.66
N ILE A 43 5.64 -3.67 -0.41
CA ILE A 43 6.15 -2.55 0.38
C ILE A 43 7.60 -2.77 0.79
N GLU A 44 7.96 -3.99 1.19
CA GLU A 44 9.34 -4.36 1.56
C GLU A 44 10.30 -4.09 0.40
N LEU A 45 9.99 -4.59 -0.79
CA LEU A 45 10.80 -4.37 -1.99
C LEU A 45 10.91 -2.89 -2.36
N ALA A 46 9.85 -2.10 -2.13
CA ALA A 46 9.90 -0.66 -2.34
C ALA A 46 10.75 0.06 -1.28
N SER A 47 10.68 -0.35 -0.01
CA SER A 47 11.44 0.27 1.07
C SER A 47 12.94 0.01 0.95
N GLU A 48 13.33 -1.15 0.39
CA GLU A 48 14.73 -1.47 0.07
C GLU A 48 15.38 -0.53 -0.96
N LEU A 49 14.58 0.20 -1.76
CA LEU A 49 15.09 1.25 -2.65
C LEU A 49 15.53 2.52 -1.89
N GLY A 50 15.28 2.60 -0.57
CA GLY A 50 15.60 3.76 0.25
C GLY A 50 14.68 4.96 0.01
N VAL A 51 13.53 4.74 -0.64
CA VAL A 51 12.51 5.76 -0.93
C VAL A 51 11.41 5.76 0.13
N LYS A 52 10.63 6.83 0.21
CA LYS A 52 9.49 6.86 1.12
C LYS A 52 8.37 5.94 0.63
N THR A 53 7.79 5.15 1.52
CA THR A 53 6.65 4.29 1.19
C THR A 53 5.37 4.83 1.85
N GLN A 54 4.28 4.86 1.10
CA GLN A 54 2.99 5.33 1.61
C GLN A 54 1.85 4.41 1.15
N MET A 55 0.90 4.12 2.02
CA MET A 55 -0.34 3.45 1.66
C MET A 55 -1.51 4.39 1.93
N ILE A 56 -2.45 4.43 0.98
CA ILE A 56 -3.76 5.05 1.18
C ILE A 56 -4.80 3.94 1.18
N THR A 57 -5.50 3.79 2.30
CA THR A 57 -6.45 2.70 2.54
C THR A 57 -7.76 3.24 3.11
N ASN A 58 -8.83 2.50 2.91
CA ASN A 58 -10.05 2.70 3.64
C ASN A 58 -10.04 2.16 5.08
N GLY A 59 -9.03 1.38 5.45
CA GLY A 59 -8.82 0.86 6.80
C GLY A 59 -9.76 -0.26 7.25
N LEU A 60 -10.78 -0.65 6.47
CA LEU A 60 -11.76 -1.67 6.87
C LEU A 60 -11.15 -3.07 7.01
N LEU A 61 -10.08 -3.33 6.26
CA LEU A 61 -9.35 -4.58 6.28
C LEU A 61 -8.11 -4.55 7.18
N LEU A 62 -7.84 -3.43 7.86
CA LEU A 62 -6.65 -3.28 8.71
C LEU A 62 -6.91 -3.91 10.07
N ASP A 63 -6.34 -5.08 10.29
CA ASP A 63 -6.27 -5.73 11.61
C ASP A 63 -4.86 -5.65 12.19
N GLN A 64 -4.67 -6.19 13.39
CA GLN A 64 -3.37 -6.16 14.07
C GLN A 64 -2.27 -6.87 13.27
N ASN A 65 -2.57 -8.04 12.69
CA ASN A 65 -1.58 -8.82 11.95
C ASN A 65 -1.12 -8.09 10.69
N LYS A 66 -2.05 -7.46 9.97
CA LYS A 66 -1.71 -6.64 8.80
C LYS A 66 -0.96 -5.39 9.20
N ALA A 67 -1.36 -4.72 10.28
CA ALA A 67 -0.63 -3.55 10.76
C ALA A 67 0.84 -3.90 11.11
N GLU A 68 1.07 -5.03 11.79
CA GLU A 68 2.40 -5.54 12.09
C GLU A 68 3.19 -5.85 10.80
N ALA A 69 2.60 -6.57 9.85
CA ALA A 69 3.23 -6.89 8.57
C ALA A 69 3.62 -5.64 7.77
N LEU A 70 2.78 -4.59 7.77
CA LEU A 70 3.09 -3.32 7.09
C LEU A 70 4.24 -2.56 7.76
N LEU A 71 4.30 -2.58 9.10
CA LEU A 71 5.39 -1.98 9.86
C LEU A 71 6.71 -2.70 9.61
N GLU A 72 6.70 -4.04 9.64
CA GLU A 72 7.87 -4.88 9.37
C GLU A 72 8.38 -4.71 7.93
N ALA A 73 7.47 -4.56 6.96
CA ALA A 73 7.80 -4.26 5.56
C ALA A 73 8.42 -2.87 5.34
N GLY A 74 8.45 -2.00 6.37
CA GLY A 74 9.02 -0.66 6.26
C GLY A 74 8.08 0.38 5.64
N LEU A 75 6.77 0.28 5.89
CA LEU A 75 5.82 1.32 5.51
C LEU A 75 6.06 2.62 6.31
N ASP A 76 6.42 3.72 5.65
CA ASP A 76 6.65 5.01 6.34
C ASP A 76 5.36 5.73 6.75
N SER A 77 4.31 5.64 5.91
CA SER A 77 3.09 6.42 6.09
C SER A 77 1.84 5.62 5.73
N LEU A 78 0.87 5.61 6.65
CA LEU A 78 -0.46 5.10 6.41
C LEU A 78 -1.46 6.26 6.44
N VAL A 79 -2.20 6.43 5.34
CA VAL A 79 -3.28 7.41 5.23
C VAL A 79 -4.60 6.66 5.19
N VAL A 80 -5.46 6.93 6.17
CA VAL A 80 -6.79 6.31 6.27
C VAL A 80 -7.85 7.28 5.76
N SER A 81 -8.56 6.87 4.71
CA SER A 81 -9.69 7.62 4.17
C SER A 81 -10.94 7.42 5.04
N VAL A 82 -11.39 8.50 5.67
CA VAL A 82 -12.58 8.53 6.53
C VAL A 82 -13.63 9.40 5.86
N ASP A 83 -14.65 8.74 5.29
CA ASP A 83 -15.73 9.41 4.55
C ASP A 83 -16.91 9.78 5.48
N GLY A 84 -17.05 9.09 6.62
CA GLY A 84 -18.07 9.36 7.62
C GLY A 84 -17.57 9.10 9.04
N THR A 85 -18.21 9.73 10.04
CA THR A 85 -17.82 9.62 11.46
C THR A 85 -18.50 8.46 12.19
N SER A 86 -19.37 7.71 11.50
CA SER A 86 -20.06 6.52 12.00
C SER A 86 -20.08 5.42 10.94
N PRO A 87 -20.23 4.14 11.31
CA PRO A 87 -20.34 3.03 10.35
C PRO A 87 -21.45 3.26 9.32
N GLU A 88 -22.59 3.80 9.76
CA GLU A 88 -23.76 4.11 8.92
C GLU A 88 -23.41 5.17 7.87
N THR A 89 -22.82 6.29 8.29
CA THR A 89 -22.41 7.37 7.37
C THR A 89 -21.25 7.00 6.45
N MET A 90 -20.43 6.01 6.84
CA MET A 90 -19.35 5.49 6.00
C MET A 90 -19.89 4.60 4.88
N ALA A 91 -20.98 3.85 5.15
CA ALA A 91 -21.63 2.99 4.18
C ALA A 91 -22.42 3.79 3.13
N ASP A 92 -23.01 4.92 3.50
CA ASP A 92 -23.84 5.74 2.59
C ASP A 92 -23.04 6.46 1.49
N ILE A 93 -21.73 6.63 1.67
CA ILE A 93 -20.86 7.37 0.72
C ILE A 93 -20.14 6.42 -0.26
N ARG A 94 -20.11 5.10 0.02
CA ARG A 94 -19.32 4.12 -0.73
C ARG A 94 -20.11 3.12 -1.54
#